data_AF-A0A2D5H930-F1
#
_entry.id   AF-A0A2D5H930-F1
#
_cell.length_a   1.000
_cell.length_b   1.000
_cell.length_c   1.000
_cell.angle_alpha   90.00
_cell.angle_beta   90.00
_cell.angle_gamma   90.00
#
_symmetry.space_group_name_H-M   'P 1'
#
loop_
_entity.id
_entity.type
_entity.pdbx_description
1 polymer ?
#
loop_
_entity_poly.entity_id
_entity_poly.type
_entity_poly.pdbx_seq_one_letter_code
_entity_poly.pdbx_strand_id
1 'polypeptide(L)'
;MSAVVIADQPMAGVFTTTLTQAEIFYGLALLPEGRRRDDLLAAARPMFEVDLAGRVLPFDTDAALVYPEIAIGRKQGGKPISQIDAQIAAIVRSRGARLATRNVRDFTDCGITIVDPWGEALRPLPHVPICATPRQRLCMRANRDAACRDGPSSQAPQAHASSLG
;
A
#
# COMPACT_ATOMS: atom_id res chain seq x y z
N MET A 1 -3.22 2.91 18.48
CA MET A 1 -3.11 2.41 17.11
C MET A 1 -2.10 3.29 16.39
N SER A 2 -1.05 2.73 15.78
CA SER A 2 -0.02 3.53 15.09
C SER A 2 -0.11 3.25 13.60
N ALA A 3 -1.16 3.80 12.99
CA ALA A 3 -1.40 3.72 11.57
C ALA A 3 -0.80 4.95 10.90
N VAL A 4 0.16 4.74 10.01
CA VAL A 4 0.78 5.76 9.18
C VAL A 4 0.49 5.41 7.73
N VAL A 5 0.07 6.37 6.92
CA VAL A 5 -0.23 6.13 5.50
C VAL A 5 1.00 6.48 4.68
N ILE A 6 1.49 5.54 3.87
CA ILE A 6 2.66 5.72 3.00
C ILE A 6 2.18 5.84 1.55
N ALA A 7 2.51 6.97 0.94
CA ALA A 7 2.50 7.17 -0.50
C ALA A 7 3.84 6.70 -1.10
N ASP A 8 3.84 6.33 -2.37
CA ASP A 8 4.92 5.57 -3.02
C ASP A 8 6.25 6.35 -3.26
N GLN A 9 6.49 7.50 -2.62
CA GLN A 9 7.62 8.41 -2.89
C GLN A 9 8.47 8.74 -1.64
N PRO A 10 9.81 8.90 -1.76
CA PRO A 10 10.75 8.46 -0.71
C PRO A 10 10.98 9.39 0.49
N MET A 11 10.69 10.69 0.42
CA MET A 11 10.93 11.60 1.57
C MET A 11 9.85 12.66 1.83
N ALA A 12 8.78 12.67 1.03
CA ALA A 12 7.59 13.51 1.25
C ALA A 12 6.29 12.69 1.39
N GLY A 13 6.37 11.36 1.30
CA GLY A 13 5.22 10.45 1.14
C GLY A 13 4.57 9.94 2.43
N VAL A 14 4.80 10.54 3.58
CA VAL A 14 4.19 10.10 4.85
C VAL A 14 2.98 10.96 5.18
N PHE A 15 1.84 10.30 5.34
CA PHE A 15 0.53 10.85 5.68
C PHE A 15 0.04 10.22 6.98
N THR A 16 -0.91 10.89 7.62
CA THR A 16 -1.68 10.35 8.74
C THR A 16 -3.17 10.52 8.48
N THR A 17 -4.02 10.03 9.36
CA THR A 17 -5.48 10.22 9.26
C THR A 17 -5.98 11.16 10.33
N THR A 18 -7.13 11.82 10.08
CA THR A 18 -7.82 12.59 11.12
C THR A 18 -8.22 11.72 12.32
N LEU A 19 -8.37 10.40 12.13
CA LEU A 19 -8.66 9.47 13.22
C LEU A 19 -7.45 9.29 14.13
N THR A 20 -6.26 9.07 13.55
CA THR A 20 -5.02 9.00 14.33
C THR A 20 -4.72 10.32 15.04
N GLN A 21 -5.02 11.45 14.41
CA GLN A 21 -4.95 12.76 15.06
C GLN A 21 -5.90 12.84 16.26
N ALA A 22 -7.15 12.43 16.09
CA ALA A 22 -8.14 12.41 17.17
C ALA A 22 -7.73 11.50 18.32
N GLU A 23 -7.18 10.31 18.04
CA GLU A 23 -6.66 9.39 19.06
C GLU A 23 -5.53 10.02 19.89
N ILE A 24 -4.61 10.74 19.24
CA ILE A 24 -3.52 11.43 19.92
C ILE A 24 -4.07 12.51 20.85
N PHE A 25 -4.94 13.39 20.35
CA PHE A 25 -5.52 14.45 21.18
C PHE A 25 -6.43 13.90 22.29
N TYR A 26 -7.12 12.79 22.05
CA TYR A 26 -7.88 12.09 23.09
C TYR A 26 -6.97 11.59 24.20
N GLY A 27 -5.85 10.92 23.86
CA GLY A 27 -4.87 10.47 24.85
C GLY A 27 -4.26 11.62 25.66
N LEU A 28 -4.02 12.77 25.03
CA LEU A 28 -3.55 13.97 25.72
C LEU A 28 -4.63 14.57 26.64
N ALA A 29 -5.89 14.55 26.24
CA ALA A 29 -7.01 15.04 27.03
C ALA A 29 -7.30 14.18 28.28
N LEU A 30 -6.89 12.90 28.27
CA LEU A 30 -6.98 12.02 29.44
C LEU A 30 -5.94 12.34 30.52
N LEU A 31 -4.90 13.11 30.22
CA LEU A 31 -3.88 13.47 31.21
C LEU A 31 -4.47 14.48 32.22
N PRO A 32 -4.11 14.35 33.51
CA PRO A 32 -4.42 15.38 34.51
C PRO A 32 -3.89 16.74 34.06
N GLU A 33 -4.58 17.80 34.48
CA GLU A 33 -4.14 19.16 34.20
C GLU A 33 -2.77 19.43 34.82
N GLY A 34 -1.93 20.14 34.08
CA GLY A 34 -0.59 20.53 34.53
C GLY A 34 0.46 20.42 33.45
N ARG A 35 1.70 20.78 33.82
CA ARG A 35 2.82 21.00 32.91
C ARG A 35 3.02 19.89 31.87
N ARG A 36 2.92 18.62 32.27
CA ARG A 36 3.10 17.49 31.34
C ARG A 36 2.08 17.48 30.21
N ARG A 37 0.81 17.75 30.51
CA ARG A 37 -0.26 17.82 29.49
C ARG A 37 -0.02 19.01 28.57
N ASP A 38 0.31 20.17 29.15
CA ASP A 38 0.52 21.42 28.41
C ASP A 38 1.71 21.32 27.45
N ASP A 39 2.85 20.80 27.93
CA ASP A 39 4.05 20.62 27.12
C ASP A 39 3.80 19.66 25.94
N LEU A 40 3.08 18.55 26.18
CA LEU A 40 2.74 17.60 25.12
C LEU A 40 1.73 18.16 24.12
N LEU A 41 0.74 18.93 24.57
CA LEU A 41 -0.20 19.62 23.67
C LEU A 41 0.52 20.67 22.82
N ALA A 42 1.45 21.42 23.42
CA ALA A 42 2.26 22.41 22.74
C ALA A 42 3.19 21.79 21.68
N ALA A 43 3.65 20.55 21.91
CA ALA A 43 4.41 19.78 20.91
C ALA A 43 3.52 19.16 19.82
N ALA A 44 2.34 18.65 20.17
CA ALA A 44 1.46 17.93 19.25
C ALA A 44 0.77 18.83 18.22
N ARG A 45 0.37 20.06 18.59
CA ARG A 45 -0.30 20.97 17.65
C ARG A 45 0.56 21.33 16.43
N PRO A 46 1.80 21.84 16.61
CA PRO A 46 2.68 22.15 15.47
C PRO A 46 3.00 20.92 14.61
N MET A 47 3.11 19.73 15.20
CA MET A 47 3.30 18.50 14.43
C MET A 47 2.20 18.29 13.37
N PHE A 48 0.93 18.58 13.69
CA PHE A 48 -0.15 18.45 12.71
C PHE A 48 -0.33 19.69 11.83
N GLU A 49 -0.18 20.88 12.40
CA GLU A 49 -0.44 22.16 11.72
C GLU A 49 0.69 22.57 10.78
N VAL A 50 1.93 22.20 11.10
CA VAL A 50 3.15 22.60 10.37
C VAL A 50 3.78 21.38 9.72
N ASP A 51 4.19 20.38 10.51
CA ASP A 51 4.98 19.26 9.95
C ASP A 51 4.12 18.41 9.02
N LEU A 52 2.87 18.08 9.40
CA LEU A 52 1.93 17.30 8.60
C LEU A 52 0.89 18.15 7.87
N ALA A 53 1.16 19.44 7.66
CA ALA A 53 0.27 20.33 6.91
C ALA A 53 -0.07 19.73 5.53
N GLY A 54 -1.36 19.62 5.21
CA GLY A 54 -1.84 19.02 3.97
C GLY A 54 -1.63 17.50 3.86
N ARG A 55 -1.15 16.83 4.91
CA ARG A 55 -0.85 15.39 4.95
C ARG A 55 -1.67 14.63 6.01
N VAL A 56 -2.74 15.25 6.50
CA VAL A 56 -3.76 14.62 7.35
C VAL A 56 -4.97 14.28 6.49
N LEU A 57 -5.17 12.98 6.23
CA LEU A 57 -6.25 12.49 5.38
C LEU A 57 -7.57 12.41 6.17
N PRO A 58 -8.65 13.07 5.72
CA PRO A 58 -9.95 12.99 6.37
C PRO A 58 -10.67 11.67 6.06
N PHE A 59 -11.57 11.27 6.95
CA PHE A 59 -12.64 10.34 6.61
C PHE A 59 -13.73 11.11 5.85
N ASP A 60 -13.59 11.19 4.53
CA ASP A 60 -14.46 11.93 3.62
C ASP A 60 -15.49 11.02 2.92
N THR A 61 -16.24 11.57 1.97
CA THR A 61 -17.28 10.83 1.21
C THR A 61 -16.71 9.61 0.48
N ASP A 62 -15.54 9.74 -0.12
CA ASP A 62 -14.91 8.61 -0.85
C ASP A 62 -14.55 7.48 0.12
N ALA A 63 -13.97 7.81 1.29
CA ALA A 63 -13.72 6.81 2.33
C ALA A 63 -15.04 6.23 2.90
N ALA A 64 -16.08 7.04 3.05
CA ALA A 64 -17.37 6.62 3.59
C ALA A 64 -18.09 5.60 2.70
N LEU A 65 -17.97 5.72 1.37
CA LEU A 65 -18.52 4.74 0.42
C LEU A 65 -17.79 3.40 0.48
N VAL A 66 -16.49 3.43 0.77
CA VAL A 66 -15.59 2.27 0.85
C VAL A 66 -15.74 1.51 2.19
N TYR A 67 -16.02 2.23 3.28
CA TYR A 67 -16.18 1.69 4.63
C TYR A 67 -17.13 0.47 4.75
N PRO A 68 -18.38 0.49 4.26
CA PRO A 68 -19.32 -0.61 4.47
C PRO A 68 -18.84 -1.91 3.83
N GLU A 69 -18.16 -1.85 2.68
CA GLU A 69 -17.60 -3.03 2.03
C GLU A 69 -16.57 -3.73 2.91
N ILE A 70 -15.70 -2.95 3.58
CA ILE A 70 -14.69 -3.49 4.50
C ILE A 70 -15.38 -4.06 5.75
N ALA A 71 -16.23 -3.29 6.40
CA ALA A 71 -16.86 -3.67 7.66
C ALA A 71 -17.76 -4.90 7.51
N ILE A 72 -18.58 -4.95 6.45
CA ILE A 72 -19.47 -6.08 6.16
C ILE A 72 -18.65 -7.30 5.71
N GLY A 73 -17.67 -7.12 4.82
CA GLY A 73 -16.82 -8.22 4.37
C GLY A 73 -16.09 -8.91 5.53
N ARG A 74 -15.51 -8.12 6.45
CA ARG A 74 -14.87 -8.61 7.68
C ARG A 74 -15.84 -9.34 8.60
N LYS A 75 -17.05 -8.78 8.81
CA LYS A 75 -18.09 -9.40 9.62
C LYS A 75 -18.55 -10.75 9.04
N GLN A 76 -18.82 -10.80 7.74
CA GLN A 76 -19.23 -12.03 7.05
C GLN A 76 -18.12 -13.08 7.02
N GLY A 77 -16.86 -12.66 6.94
CA GLY A 77 -15.68 -13.52 7.06
C GLY A 77 -15.36 -14.01 8.48
N GLY A 78 -16.22 -13.71 9.47
CA GLY A 78 -16.04 -14.17 10.85
C GLY A 78 -14.92 -13.48 11.63
N LYS A 79 -14.38 -12.37 11.10
CA LYS A 79 -13.28 -11.60 11.72
C LYS A 79 -13.70 -10.13 11.79
N PRO A 80 -14.61 -9.73 12.69
CA PRO A 80 -14.99 -8.33 12.79
C PRO A 80 -13.77 -7.44 13.04
N ILE A 81 -13.82 -6.22 12.50
CA ILE A 81 -12.79 -5.19 12.65
C ILE A 81 -13.36 -4.05 13.50
N SER A 82 -12.52 -3.33 14.23
CA SER A 82 -12.98 -2.15 14.97
C SER A 82 -13.48 -1.07 13.99
N GLN A 83 -14.42 -0.24 14.45
CA GLN A 83 -14.97 0.83 13.61
C GLN A 83 -13.89 1.82 13.16
N ILE A 84 -12.97 2.19 14.05
CA ILE A 84 -11.88 3.13 13.75
C ILE A 84 -10.91 2.49 12.75
N ASP A 85 -10.51 1.23 12.94
CA ASP A 85 -9.61 0.54 12.00
C ASP A 85 -10.26 0.37 10.62
N ALA A 86 -11.57 0.08 10.56
CA ALA A 86 -12.29 0.01 9.30
C ALA A 86 -12.34 1.37 8.57
N GLN A 87 -12.50 2.48 9.30
CA GLN A 87 -12.46 3.81 8.72
C GLN A 87 -11.04 4.17 8.24
N ILE A 88 -9.99 3.82 8.99
CA ILE A 88 -8.59 3.98 8.56
C ILE A 88 -8.34 3.18 7.27
N ALA A 89 -8.77 1.90 7.25
CA ALA A 89 -8.64 1.04 6.08
C ALA A 89 -9.39 1.63 4.87
N ALA A 90 -10.57 2.22 5.10
CA ALA A 90 -11.34 2.85 4.05
C ALA A 90 -10.66 4.09 3.45
N ILE A 91 -10.05 4.95 4.29
CA ILE A 91 -9.23 6.08 3.83
C ILE A 91 -8.05 5.57 2.98
N VAL A 92 -7.34 4.56 3.48
CA VAL A 92 -6.18 4.00 2.76
C VAL A 92 -6.60 3.46 1.39
N ARG A 93 -7.70 2.69 1.36
CA ARG A 93 -8.20 2.05 0.14
C ARG A 93 -8.74 3.08 -0.86
N SER A 94 -9.48 4.10 -0.42
CA SER A 94 -10.03 5.13 -1.31
C SER A 94 -8.93 5.96 -1.98
N ARG A 95 -7.77 6.10 -1.33
CA ARG A 95 -6.61 6.85 -1.87
C ARG A 95 -5.59 5.99 -2.58
N GLY A 96 -5.80 4.67 -2.68
CA GLY A 96 -4.82 3.74 -3.29
C GLY A 96 -3.47 3.73 -2.56
N ALA A 97 -3.46 4.05 -1.27
CA ALA A 97 -2.25 4.20 -0.47
C ALA A 97 -1.85 2.88 0.22
N ARG A 98 -0.72 2.91 0.92
CA ARG A 98 -0.24 1.79 1.76
C ARG A 98 -0.39 2.15 3.23
N LEU A 99 -0.75 1.19 4.06
CA LEU A 99 -0.85 1.37 5.51
C LEU A 99 0.41 0.83 6.19
N ALA A 100 1.19 1.68 6.83
CA ALA A 100 2.22 1.28 7.76
C ALA A 100 1.64 1.10 9.16
N THR A 101 1.72 -0.13 9.70
CA THR A 101 1.25 -0.44 11.06
C THR A 101 1.92 -1.70 11.60
N ARG A 102 2.15 -1.73 12.91
CA ARG A 102 2.55 -2.95 13.65
C ARG A 102 1.40 -3.95 13.79
N ASN A 103 0.16 -3.48 13.69
CA ASN A 103 -1.04 -4.29 13.94
C ASN A 103 -1.55 -4.94 12.65
N VAL A 104 -0.67 -5.62 11.91
CA VAL A 104 -0.98 -6.19 10.57
C VAL A 104 -2.23 -7.06 10.58
N ARG A 105 -2.42 -7.85 11.65
CA ARG A 105 -3.56 -8.78 11.82
C ARG A 105 -4.92 -8.08 11.81
N ASP A 106 -4.99 -6.86 12.32
CA ASP A 106 -6.28 -6.15 12.47
C ASP A 106 -6.80 -5.68 11.11
N PHE A 107 -5.90 -5.55 10.13
CA PHE A 107 -6.18 -5.05 8.78
C PHE A 107 -6.15 -6.15 7.70
N THR A 108 -6.04 -7.43 8.08
CA THR A 108 -6.12 -8.52 7.10
C THR A 108 -7.46 -8.52 6.39
N ASP A 109 -7.50 -8.98 5.15
CA ASP A 109 -8.74 -9.12 4.38
C ASP A 109 -9.50 -7.77 4.16
N CYS A 110 -8.81 -6.62 4.31
CA CYS A 110 -9.40 -5.29 4.09
C CYS A 110 -9.17 -4.73 2.67
N GLY A 111 -8.43 -5.46 1.82
CA GLY A 111 -8.13 -5.02 0.45
C GLY A 111 -7.16 -3.84 0.37
N ILE A 112 -6.25 -3.72 1.34
CA ILE A 112 -5.22 -2.67 1.40
C ILE A 112 -3.82 -3.29 1.48
N THR A 113 -2.82 -2.56 1.00
CA THR A 113 -1.41 -2.97 1.14
C THR A 113 -0.89 -2.52 2.49
N ILE A 114 -0.36 -3.45 3.29
CA ILE A 114 0.18 -3.17 4.62
C ILE A 114 1.71 -3.26 4.58
N VAL A 115 2.37 -2.34 5.27
CA VAL A 115 3.81 -2.35 5.53
C VAL A 115 4.02 -2.46 7.04
N ASP A 116 4.77 -3.45 7.50
CA ASP A 116 5.23 -3.47 8.87
C ASP A 116 6.63 -2.84 8.94
N PRO A 117 6.79 -1.61 9.44
CA PRO A 117 8.09 -0.97 9.50
C PRO A 117 9.01 -1.57 10.57
N TRP A 118 8.49 -2.46 11.43
CA TRP A 118 9.27 -3.23 12.40
C TRP A 118 9.53 -4.67 11.93
N GLY A 119 8.98 -5.06 10.77
CA GLY A 119 9.24 -6.33 10.12
C GLY A 119 10.61 -6.36 9.44
N GLU A 120 11.29 -7.49 9.53
CA GLU A 120 12.61 -7.74 8.94
C GLU A 120 12.53 -7.90 7.40
N ALA A 121 12.18 -6.85 6.64
CA ALA A 121 12.46 -6.73 5.20
C ALA A 121 11.93 -5.41 4.61
N LEU A 122 12.74 -4.36 4.64
CA LEU A 122 12.80 -3.48 3.47
C LEU A 122 13.53 -4.26 2.35
N ARG A 123 12.85 -5.22 1.71
CA ARG A 123 13.29 -5.67 0.38
C ARG A 123 12.75 -4.67 -0.63
N PRO A 124 13.62 -4.04 -1.45
CA PRO A 124 13.16 -3.22 -2.56
C PRO A 124 12.27 -4.08 -3.48
N LEU A 125 11.10 -3.57 -3.84
CA LEU A 125 10.28 -4.20 -4.88
C LEU A 125 11.07 -4.20 -6.19
N PRO A 126 10.98 -5.25 -7.02
CA PRO A 126 11.47 -5.18 -8.38
C PRO A 126 10.72 -4.04 -9.10
N HIS A 127 11.49 -3.15 -9.72
CA HIS A 127 11.00 -2.01 -10.49
C HIS A 127 9.92 -2.47 -11.50
N VAL A 128 8.68 -2.07 -11.27
CA VAL A 128 7.65 -2.14 -12.32
C VAL A 128 7.91 -0.95 -13.23
N PRO A 129 8.30 -1.15 -14.51
CA PRO A 129 8.50 -0.02 -15.42
C PRO A 129 7.16 0.70 -15.58
N ILE A 130 7.13 1.95 -15.16
CA ILE A 130 5.98 2.85 -15.36
C ILE A 130 5.69 2.86 -16.86
N CYS A 131 4.44 2.50 -17.20
CA CYS A 131 3.94 2.45 -18.55
C CYS A 131 4.34 3.69 -19.35
N ALA A 132 5.10 3.47 -20.41
CA ALA A 132 5.36 4.43 -21.47
C ALA A 132 4.05 5.01 -22.03
N THR A 133 4.11 6.29 -22.38
CA THR A 133 3.02 7.10 -22.94
C THR A 133 2.35 6.47 -24.18
N PRO A 134 1.13 6.92 -24.56
CA PRO A 134 0.39 6.40 -25.72
C PRO A 134 1.16 6.41 -27.05
N ARG A 135 2.21 7.24 -27.16
CA ARG A 135 3.00 7.45 -28.38
C ARG A 135 4.02 6.34 -28.67
N GLN A 136 4.38 5.50 -27.69
CA GLN A 136 5.29 4.36 -27.90
C GLN A 136 4.56 3.04 -28.23
N ARG A 137 3.22 3.02 -28.16
CA ARG A 137 2.40 1.84 -28.51
C ARG A 137 2.42 1.51 -30.02
N LEU A 138 2.85 2.44 -30.87
CA LEU A 138 3.01 2.24 -32.31
C LEU A 138 4.33 1.52 -32.67
N CYS A 139 5.39 1.70 -31.87
CA CYS A 139 6.70 1.11 -32.16
C CYS A 139 6.76 -0.39 -31.84
N MET A 140 5.99 -0.87 -30.84
CA MET A 140 5.89 -2.31 -30.55
C MET A 140 4.98 -3.10 -31.51
N ARG A 141 4.09 -2.44 -32.27
CA ARG A 141 3.28 -3.12 -33.30
C ARG A 141 4.08 -3.40 -34.56
N ALA A 142 5.03 -2.53 -34.91
CA ALA A 142 5.89 -2.72 -36.08
C ALA A 142 6.91 -3.86 -35.94
N ASN A 143 7.15 -4.36 -34.73
CA ASN A 143 8.16 -5.40 -34.46
C ASN A 143 7.57 -6.78 -34.12
N ARG A 144 6.25 -6.99 -34.28
CA ARG A 144 5.60 -8.31 -34.11
C ARG A 144 5.59 -9.16 -35.37
N ASP A 145 5.84 -8.58 -36.54
CA ASP A 145 5.78 -9.33 -37.82
C ASP A 145 7.07 -10.10 -38.14
N ALA A 146 8.13 -9.95 -37.33
CA ALA A 146 9.44 -10.55 -37.59
C ALA A 146 9.73 -11.85 -36.81
N ALA A 147 8.90 -12.27 -35.85
CA ALA A 147 9.24 -13.35 -34.92
C ALA A 147 8.36 -14.62 -35.00
N CYS A 148 7.53 -14.76 -36.04
CA CYS A 148 6.68 -15.95 -36.23
C CYS A 148 7.01 -16.68 -37.53
N ARG A 149 8.21 -17.23 -37.66
CA ARG A 149 8.47 -18.46 -38.42
C ARG A 149 9.56 -19.23 -37.68
N ASP A 150 9.17 -20.33 -37.06
CA ASP A 150 9.78 -21.65 -37.24
C ASP A 150 9.24 -22.58 -36.15
N GLY A 151 8.16 -23.27 -36.51
CA GLY A 151 7.67 -24.46 -35.84
C GLY A 151 8.27 -25.74 -36.46
N PRO A 152 8.18 -26.88 -35.76
CA PRO A 152 9.07 -28.04 -35.94
C PRO A 152 8.48 -29.14 -36.85
N SER A 153 9.32 -29.98 -37.50
CA SER A 153 9.15 -31.45 -37.59
C SER A 153 10.14 -32.18 -38.53
N SER A 154 10.73 -33.25 -37.97
CA SER A 154 11.25 -34.52 -38.52
C SER A 154 11.57 -34.74 -40.01
N GLN A 155 12.75 -35.35 -40.27
CA GLN A 155 12.91 -36.72 -40.82
C GLN A 155 14.41 -37.18 -40.85
N ALA A 156 14.62 -38.48 -40.60
CA ALA A 156 15.90 -39.23 -40.58
C ALA A 156 16.29 -39.75 -42.01
N PRO A 157 17.21 -40.75 -42.28
CA PRO A 157 18.28 -41.40 -41.49
C PRO A 157 19.65 -41.63 -42.24
N GLN A 158 20.65 -42.13 -41.49
CA GLN A 158 21.81 -43.02 -41.83
C GLN A 158 22.89 -42.65 -42.88
N ALA A 159 24.17 -42.77 -42.46
CA ALA A 159 25.23 -43.50 -43.20
C ALA A 159 26.40 -43.92 -42.28
N HIS A 160 26.92 -45.11 -42.57
CA HIS A 160 27.95 -45.90 -41.90
C HIS A 160 29.36 -45.28 -41.79
N ALA A 161 30.10 -45.69 -40.76
CA ALA A 161 31.48 -46.21 -40.92
C ALA A 161 31.88 -47.08 -39.71
N SER A 162 32.02 -48.38 -39.96
CA SER A 162 32.78 -49.31 -39.11
C SER A 162 34.22 -49.36 -39.62
N SER A 163 35.22 -49.43 -38.73
CA SER A 163 36.27 -50.47 -38.79
C SER A 163 37.20 -50.40 -37.58
N LEU A 164 37.53 -51.59 -37.11
CA LEU A 164 38.47 -51.96 -36.06
C LEU A 164 39.93 -51.58 -36.39
N GLY A 165 40.73 -51.47 -35.34
CA GLY A 165 42.19 -51.46 -35.32
C GLY A 165 42.67 -51.45 -33.88
#